data_AF-A0A519T6U5-F1
#
_entry.id   AF-A0A519T6U5-F1
#
_cell.length_a   1.000
_cell.length_b   1.000
_cell.length_c   1.000
_cell.angle_alpha   90.00
_cell.angle_beta   90.00
_cell.angle_gamma   90.00
#
_symmetry.space_group_name_H-M   'P 1'
#
loop_
_entity.id
_entity.type
_entity.pdbx_description
1 polymer ?
#
loop_
_entity_poly.entity_id
_entity_poly.type
_entity_poly.pdbx_seq_one_letter_code
_entity_poly.pdbx_strand_id
1 'polypeptide(L)'
;WKQQDYAVKLAHTPQEMAAWLTPLAEAGVDIFHCSQRRFWEAEFEHEGSDLNFAGWVKKLTGQTTMTVGSVGLSGEFLAGFAGETSTNNAQSIDELLRRLDRGDFDLVAVGRSLIVEPEWVEKVQAGRAQELKGFNRESLGTLV
;
A
#
# COMPACT_ATOMS: atom_id res chain seq x y z
N TRP A 1 -3.28 -18.61 5.92
CA TRP A 1 -2.55 -18.05 4.77
C TRP A 1 -3.33 -18.37 3.50
N LYS A 2 -3.59 -17.42 2.62
CA LYS A 2 -4.27 -17.68 1.34
C LYS A 2 -3.44 -17.05 0.24
N GLN A 3 -2.38 -17.75 -0.15
CA GLN A 3 -1.43 -17.27 -1.16
C GLN A 3 -2.05 -17.09 -2.56
N GLN A 4 -3.30 -17.54 -2.76
CA GLN A 4 -3.95 -17.63 -4.08
C GLN A 4 -5.32 -16.94 -4.16
N ASP A 5 -5.90 -16.48 -3.04
CA ASP A 5 -7.25 -15.91 -3.02
C ASP A 5 -7.18 -14.43 -2.62
N TYR A 6 -7.01 -13.57 -3.63
CA TYR A 6 -6.88 -12.12 -3.46
C TYR A 6 -8.19 -11.40 -3.13
N ALA A 7 -9.33 -12.10 -3.12
CA ALA A 7 -10.63 -11.53 -2.76
C ALA A 7 -10.91 -11.62 -1.25
N VAL A 8 -10.06 -12.31 -0.49
CA VAL A 8 -10.27 -12.53 0.94
C VAL A 8 -9.99 -11.25 1.72
N LYS A 9 -10.97 -10.86 2.53
CA LYS A 9 -10.83 -9.79 3.52
C LYS A 9 -10.74 -10.37 4.92
N LEU A 10 -10.05 -9.66 5.81
CA LEU A 10 -9.96 -10.02 7.24
C LEU A 10 -11.24 -9.67 8.01
N ALA A 11 -12.02 -8.74 7.48
CA ALA A 11 -13.31 -8.31 7.99
C ALA A 11 -14.18 -7.88 6.80
N HIS A 12 -15.50 -8.06 6.90
CA HIS A 12 -16.45 -7.64 5.88
C HIS A 12 -17.13 -6.31 6.22
N THR A 13 -17.02 -5.86 7.47
CA THR A 13 -17.57 -4.59 7.95
C THR A 13 -16.57 -3.85 8.84
N PRO A 14 -16.70 -2.51 9.01
CA PRO A 14 -15.89 -1.76 9.97
C PRO A 14 -15.99 -2.30 11.40
N GLN A 15 -17.16 -2.81 11.80
CA GLN A 15 -17.40 -3.35 13.14
C GLN A 15 -16.65 -4.66 13.36
N GLU A 16 -16.67 -5.57 12.37
CA GLU A 16 -15.85 -6.79 12.41
C GLU A 16 -14.36 -6.47 12.48
N MET A 17 -13.91 -5.43 11.78
CA MET A 17 -12.52 -4.99 11.85
C MET A 17 -12.15 -4.46 13.24
N ALA A 18 -13.00 -3.61 13.81
CA ALA A 18 -12.79 -3.03 15.13
C ALA A 18 -12.72 -4.11 16.22
N ALA A 19 -13.53 -5.18 16.11
CA ALA A 19 -13.64 -6.23 17.11
C ALA A 19 -12.29 -6.90 17.45
N TRP A 20 -11.37 -7.00 16.49
CA TRP A 20 -10.04 -7.57 16.71
C TRP A 20 -8.92 -6.52 16.75
N LEU A 21 -9.09 -5.35 16.15
CA LEU A 21 -8.10 -4.26 16.22
C LEU A 21 -8.07 -3.56 17.57
N THR A 22 -9.23 -3.28 18.17
CA THR A 22 -9.32 -2.51 19.42
C THR A 22 -8.54 -3.16 20.56
N PRO A 23 -8.66 -4.49 20.82
CA PRO A 23 -7.87 -5.12 21.87
C PRO A 23 -6.35 -5.02 21.64
N LEU A 24 -5.90 -5.02 20.38
CA LEU A 24 -4.48 -4.86 20.04
C LEU A 24 -4.02 -3.42 20.30
N ALA A 25 -4.85 -2.43 19.95
CA ALA A 25 -4.57 -1.03 20.22
C ALA A 25 -4.54 -0.76 21.74
N GLU A 26 -5.49 -1.30 22.50
CA GLU A 26 -5.55 -1.19 23.97
C GLU A 26 -4.40 -1.92 24.66
N ALA A 27 -3.87 -2.98 24.05
CA ALA A 27 -2.67 -3.67 24.52
C ALA A 27 -1.38 -2.88 24.29
N GLY A 28 -1.44 -1.73 23.61
CA GLY A 28 -0.30 -0.83 23.40
C GLY A 28 0.47 -1.05 22.10
N VAL A 29 -0.18 -1.54 21.03
CA VAL A 29 0.43 -1.51 19.69
C VAL A 29 0.70 -0.06 19.27
N ASP A 30 1.96 0.24 18.92
CA ASP A 30 2.37 1.58 18.47
C ASP A 30 1.97 1.88 17.01
N ILE A 31 2.13 0.88 16.12
CA ILE A 31 1.93 1.05 14.68
C ILE A 31 1.28 -0.20 14.09
N PHE A 32 0.26 -0.01 13.24
CA PHE A 32 -0.27 -1.06 12.39
C PHE A 32 0.30 -0.99 10.98
N HIS A 33 1.01 -2.03 10.56
CA HIS A 33 1.43 -2.20 9.17
C HIS A 33 0.33 -2.88 8.35
N CYS A 34 -0.41 -2.08 7.60
CA CYS A 34 -1.66 -2.45 6.95
C CYS A 34 -1.41 -2.98 5.53
N SER A 35 -0.91 -4.21 5.44
CA SER A 35 -0.59 -4.85 4.16
C SER A 35 -1.80 -4.95 3.23
N GLN A 36 -1.68 -4.38 2.03
CA GLN A 36 -2.63 -4.54 0.92
C GLN A 36 -1.89 -4.68 -0.42
N ARG A 37 -2.60 -5.15 -1.45
CA ARG A 37 -2.03 -5.31 -2.80
C ARG A 37 -1.88 -3.98 -3.52
N ARG A 38 -2.92 -3.14 -3.43
CA ARG A 38 -3.02 -1.82 -4.04
C ARG A 38 -3.54 -0.86 -2.98
N PHE A 39 -2.77 0.17 -2.66
CA PHE A 39 -3.13 1.09 -1.58
C PHE A 39 -4.40 1.91 -1.90
N TRP A 40 -4.76 2.06 -3.17
CA TRP A 40 -5.91 2.86 -3.62
C TRP A 40 -7.25 2.13 -3.56
N GLU A 41 -7.26 0.82 -3.27
CA GLU A 41 -8.50 0.06 -3.16
C GLU A 41 -9.21 0.35 -1.84
N ALA A 42 -10.50 0.66 -1.94
CA ALA A 42 -11.34 0.86 -0.77
C ALA A 42 -11.54 -0.47 -0.03
N GLU A 43 -11.34 -0.47 1.29
CA GLU A 43 -11.53 -1.67 2.10
C GLU A 43 -13.01 -2.02 2.24
N PHE A 44 -13.90 -1.02 2.29
CA PHE A 44 -15.34 -1.20 2.41
C PHE A 44 -16.10 -0.31 1.41
N GLU A 45 -16.13 -0.71 0.13
CA GLU A 45 -16.80 0.05 -0.94
C GLU A 45 -18.27 0.38 -0.63
N HIS A 46 -18.98 -0.52 0.06
CA HIS A 46 -20.38 -0.34 0.45
C HIS A 46 -20.61 0.80 1.46
N GLU A 47 -19.56 1.29 2.12
CA GLU A 47 -19.63 2.43 3.04
C GLU A 47 -19.55 3.79 2.30
N GLY A 48 -19.37 3.80 0.97
CA GLY A 48 -19.20 5.03 0.19
C GLY A 48 -17.92 5.80 0.52
N SER A 49 -16.95 5.14 1.17
CA SER A 49 -15.66 5.68 1.57
C SER A 49 -14.57 5.12 0.66
N ASP A 50 -13.63 5.97 0.25
CA ASP A 50 -12.44 5.53 -0.46
C ASP A 50 -11.33 5.05 0.48
N LEU A 51 -11.53 5.03 1.81
CA LEU A 51 -10.51 4.59 2.76
C LEU A 51 -10.08 3.14 2.49
N ASN A 52 -8.77 2.96 2.43
CA ASN A 52 -8.12 1.66 2.35
C ASN A 52 -7.99 1.04 3.75
N PHE A 53 -7.33 -0.12 3.87
CA PHE A 53 -7.20 -0.82 5.17
C PHE A 53 -6.50 0.04 6.23
N ALA A 54 -5.42 0.74 5.86
CA ALA A 54 -4.71 1.65 6.76
C ALA A 54 -5.60 2.81 7.23
N GLY A 55 -6.40 3.38 6.32
CA GLY A 55 -7.39 4.41 6.60
C GLY A 55 -8.44 3.97 7.61
N TRP A 56 -8.98 2.77 7.45
CA TRP A 56 -9.96 2.22 8.38
C TRP A 56 -9.35 1.88 9.74
N VAL A 57 -8.16 1.26 9.77
CA VAL A 57 -7.46 0.97 11.03
C VAL A 57 -7.21 2.26 11.80
N LYS A 58 -6.74 3.32 11.13
CA LYS A 58 -6.53 4.63 11.76
C LYS A 58 -7.83 5.23 12.27
N LYS A 59 -8.88 5.25 11.44
CA LYS A 59 -10.20 5.78 11.82
C LYS A 59 -10.80 5.05 13.03
N LEU A 60 -10.61 3.73 13.14
CA LEU A 60 -11.21 2.90 14.18
C LEU A 60 -10.40 2.92 15.49
N THR A 61 -9.07 2.97 15.40
CA THR A 61 -8.18 2.80 16.57
C THR A 61 -7.51 4.08 17.03
N GLY A 62 -7.41 5.09 16.16
CA GLY A 62 -6.60 6.30 16.40
C GLY A 62 -5.09 6.05 16.39
N GLN A 63 -4.63 4.81 16.17
CA GLN A 63 -3.22 4.46 16.17
C GLN A 63 -2.54 4.85 14.86
N THR A 64 -1.21 4.97 14.92
CA THR A 64 -0.37 5.22 13.74
C THR A 64 -0.51 4.07 12.75
N THR A 65 -0.67 4.37 11.46
CA THR A 65 -0.80 3.34 10.42
C THR A 65 0.20 3.51 9.29
N MET A 66 0.66 2.38 8.76
CA MET A 66 1.49 2.31 7.57
C MET A 66 0.72 1.62 6.44
N THR A 67 0.55 2.32 5.31
CA THR A 67 -0.01 1.74 4.09
C THR A 67 1.08 1.09 3.24
N VAL A 68 0.69 0.16 2.37
CA VAL A 68 1.55 -0.45 1.36
C VAL A 68 0.71 -0.96 0.20
N GLY A 69 1.35 -1.20 -0.94
CA GLY A 69 0.76 -1.92 -2.06
C GLY A 69 0.85 -1.13 -3.35
N SER A 70 1.73 -1.56 -4.25
CA SER A 70 1.90 -0.97 -5.59
C SER A 70 2.27 0.53 -5.57
N VAL A 71 2.98 0.99 -4.54
CA VAL A 71 3.49 2.37 -4.44
C VAL A 71 4.52 2.65 -5.55
N GLY A 72 4.21 3.58 -6.45
CA GLY A 72 5.07 3.94 -7.59
C GLY A 72 5.06 2.93 -8.74
N LEU A 73 4.10 1.99 -8.77
CA LEU A 73 3.97 0.97 -9.82
C LEU A 73 2.54 0.91 -10.34
N SER A 74 2.36 0.56 -11.61
CA SER A 74 1.07 0.12 -12.11
C SER A 74 0.64 -1.15 -11.36
N GLY A 75 -0.64 -1.25 -10.97
CA GLY A 75 -1.18 -2.31 -10.10
C GLY A 75 -1.18 -3.73 -10.69
N GLU A 76 -0.46 -3.95 -11.79
CA GLU A 76 -0.35 -5.20 -12.56
C GLU A 76 0.72 -6.12 -11.96
N PHE A 77 0.50 -6.52 -10.71
CA PHE A 77 1.37 -7.49 -10.02
C PHE A 77 1.44 -8.84 -10.74
N LEU A 78 0.34 -9.33 -11.32
CA LEU A 78 0.30 -10.65 -11.99
C LEU A 78 1.01 -10.63 -13.35
N ALA A 79 0.94 -9.51 -14.08
CA ALA A 79 1.71 -9.27 -15.29
C ALA A 79 3.23 -9.36 -15.01
N GLY A 80 3.67 -8.71 -13.92
CA GLY A 80 5.03 -8.77 -13.38
C GLY A 80 5.62 -10.17 -13.22
N PHE A 81 4.80 -11.14 -12.81
CA PHE A 81 5.23 -12.53 -12.61
C PHE A 81 5.07 -13.40 -13.87
N ALA A 82 4.24 -12.99 -14.82
CA ALA A 82 4.02 -13.63 -16.12
C ALA A 82 5.06 -13.22 -17.19
N GLY A 83 6.03 -12.35 -16.85
CA GLY A 83 7.08 -11.88 -17.76
C GLY A 83 6.84 -10.49 -18.34
N GLU A 84 5.75 -9.82 -17.96
CA GLU A 84 5.46 -8.44 -18.36
C GLU A 84 6.08 -7.47 -17.34
N THR A 85 6.58 -6.32 -17.80
CA THR A 85 7.17 -5.31 -16.93
C THR A 85 6.06 -4.47 -16.30
N SER A 86 6.03 -4.36 -14.97
CA SER A 86 5.15 -3.36 -14.35
C SER A 86 5.65 -1.97 -14.72
N THR A 87 4.78 -1.10 -15.22
CA THR A 87 5.15 0.25 -15.63
C THR A 87 5.20 1.17 -14.41
N ASN A 88 6.05 2.19 -14.48
CA ASN A 88 5.97 3.29 -13.53
C ASN A 88 4.61 3.98 -13.71
N ASN A 89 3.94 4.27 -12.60
CA ASN A 89 2.70 5.01 -12.60
C ASN A 89 2.83 6.25 -11.72
N ALA A 90 3.21 7.38 -12.32
CA ALA A 90 3.28 8.67 -11.62
C ALA A 90 1.95 9.07 -10.97
N GLN A 91 0.81 8.73 -11.60
CA GLN A 91 -0.53 9.00 -11.04
C GLN A 91 -0.77 8.22 -9.74
N SER A 92 -0.07 7.10 -9.52
CA SER A 92 -0.12 6.39 -8.24
C SER A 92 0.55 7.16 -7.10
N ILE A 93 1.52 8.04 -7.39
CA ILE A 93 2.16 8.87 -6.35
C ILE A 93 1.27 10.05 -6.01
N ASP A 94 0.65 10.70 -6.99
CA ASP A 94 -0.29 11.80 -6.73
C ASP A 94 -1.48 11.34 -5.87
N GLU A 95 -2.05 10.19 -6.18
CA GLU A 95 -3.16 9.61 -5.39
C GLU A 95 -2.72 9.18 -3.98
N LEU A 96 -1.48 8.69 -3.84
CA LEU A 96 -0.89 8.38 -2.53
C LEU A 96 -0.74 9.66 -1.69
N LEU A 97 -0.19 10.73 -2.28
CA LEU A 97 0.00 12.02 -1.62
C LEU A 97 -1.32 12.64 -1.21
N ARG A 98 -2.34 12.62 -2.08
CA ARG A 98 -3.70 13.10 -1.74
C ARG A 98 -4.25 12.45 -0.48
N ARG A 99 -4.06 11.13 -0.32
CA ARG A 99 -4.54 10.36 0.84
C ARG A 99 -3.68 10.60 2.08
N LEU A 100 -2.37 10.70 1.90
CA LEU A 100 -1.44 11.05 2.96
C LEU A 100 -1.75 12.45 3.53
N ASP A 101 -1.96 13.44 2.66
CA ASP A 101 -2.31 14.83 3.03
C ASP A 101 -3.67 14.92 3.72
N ARG A 102 -4.63 14.05 3.35
CA ARG A 102 -5.92 13.91 4.06
C ARG A 102 -5.76 13.29 5.45
N GLY A 103 -4.62 12.66 5.74
CA GLY A 103 -4.31 12.03 7.02
C GLY A 103 -4.79 10.57 7.14
N ASP A 104 -5.07 9.90 6.01
CA ASP A 104 -5.60 8.52 6.00
C ASP A 104 -4.62 7.52 6.64
N PHE A 105 -3.32 7.76 6.52
CA PHE A 105 -2.25 6.96 7.11
C PHE A 105 -1.04 7.85 7.39
N ASP A 106 -0.10 7.37 8.20
CA ASP A 106 1.05 8.15 8.66
C ASP A 106 2.34 7.81 7.91
N LEU A 107 2.45 6.55 7.48
CA LEU A 107 3.65 6.01 6.85
C LEU A 107 3.30 5.25 5.58
N VAL A 108 4.28 5.16 4.67
CA VAL A 108 4.16 4.41 3.42
C VAL A 108 5.32 3.44 3.30
N ALA A 109 5.02 2.14 3.20
CA ALA A 109 6.02 1.14 2.89
C ALA A 109 6.21 1.05 1.36
N VAL A 110 7.47 1.11 0.93
CA VAL A 110 7.85 0.93 -0.48
C VAL A 110 8.60 -0.39 -0.61
N GLY A 111 8.22 -1.21 -1.57
CA GLY A 111 8.77 -2.55 -1.77
C GLY A 111 9.51 -2.68 -3.10
N ARG A 112 8.85 -3.33 -4.07
CA ARG A 112 9.40 -3.63 -5.41
C ARG A 112 10.02 -2.43 -6.13
N SER A 113 9.50 -1.23 -5.94
CA SER A 113 10.04 0.00 -6.53
C SER A 113 11.45 0.32 -6.02
N LEU A 114 11.75 0.04 -4.75
CA LEU A 114 13.09 0.22 -4.18
C LEU A 114 14.09 -0.82 -4.69
N ILE A 115 13.63 -2.01 -5.10
CA ILE A 115 14.51 -3.06 -5.64
C ILE A 115 15.14 -2.62 -6.96
N VAL A 116 14.36 -1.93 -7.81
CA VAL A 116 14.83 -1.48 -9.13
C VAL A 116 15.41 -0.07 -9.13
N GLU A 117 15.13 0.69 -8.07
CA GLU A 117 15.47 2.11 -7.97
C GLU A 117 15.94 2.44 -6.55
N PRO A 118 17.23 2.27 -6.22
CA PRO A 118 17.77 2.65 -4.92
C PRO A 118 17.61 4.16 -4.61
N GLU A 119 17.63 5.00 -5.64
CA GLU A 119 17.45 6.46 -5.55
C GLU A 119 15.96 6.87 -5.50
N TRP A 120 15.02 5.93 -5.26
CA TRP A 120 13.58 6.19 -5.38
C TRP A 120 13.14 7.39 -4.55
N VAL A 121 13.57 7.47 -3.29
CA VAL A 121 13.21 8.56 -2.37
C VAL A 121 13.73 9.89 -2.88
N GLU A 122 14.99 9.93 -3.34
CA GLU A 122 15.62 11.15 -3.86
C GLU A 122 14.91 11.65 -5.11
N LYS A 123 14.53 10.74 -6.03
CA LYS A 123 13.79 11.09 -7.25
C LYS A 123 12.39 11.60 -6.94
N VAL A 124 11.66 10.94 -6.03
CA VAL A 124 10.33 11.40 -5.61
C VAL A 124 10.41 12.77 -4.96
N GLN A 125 11.36 12.98 -4.04
CA GLN A 125 11.59 14.27 -3.39
C GLN A 125 11.94 15.38 -4.39
N ALA A 126 12.71 15.06 -5.44
CA ALA A 126 13.09 15.99 -6.50
C ALA A 126 11.99 16.24 -7.55
N GLY A 127 10.78 15.69 -7.40
CA GLY A 127 9.71 15.81 -8.41
C GLY A 127 10.01 15.05 -9.70
N ARG A 128 10.88 14.03 -9.64
CA ARG A 128 11.31 13.18 -10.75
C ARG A 128 10.63 11.82 -10.74
N ALA A 129 9.40 11.75 -10.22
CA ALA A 129 8.63 10.51 -10.12
C ALA A 129 8.40 9.83 -11.48
N GLN A 130 8.29 10.60 -12.57
CA GLN A 130 8.20 10.12 -13.95
C GLN A 130 9.44 9.35 -14.43
N GLU A 131 10.59 9.55 -13.80
CA GLU A 131 11.86 8.88 -14.15
C GLU A 131 12.03 7.53 -13.43
N LEU A 132 11.13 7.19 -12.49
CA LEU A 132 11.21 5.93 -11.76
C LEU A 132 11.11 4.74 -12.71
N LYS A 133 11.91 3.71 -12.42
CA LYS A 133 11.89 2.47 -13.19
C LYS A 133 10.71 1.60 -12.78
N GLY A 134 10.14 0.92 -13.76
CA GLY A 134 9.21 -0.17 -13.53
C GLY A 134 9.89 -1.37 -12.89
N PHE A 135 9.14 -2.15 -12.11
CA PHE A 135 9.66 -3.41 -11.59
C PHE A 135 9.62 -4.50 -12.66
N ASN A 136 10.74 -5.20 -12.83
CA ASN A 136 10.85 -6.43 -13.60
C ASN A 136 11.29 -7.58 -12.67
N ARG A 137 10.89 -8.81 -13.00
CA ARG A 137 11.21 -9.98 -12.18
C ARG A 137 12.70 -10.32 -12.17
N GLU A 138 13.41 -10.01 -13.25
CA GLU A 138 14.86 -10.25 -13.39
C GLU A 138 15.67 -9.49 -12.34
N SER A 139 15.18 -8.32 -11.90
CA SER A 139 15.79 -7.52 -10.84
C SER A 139 15.85 -8.24 -9.49
N LEU A 140 15.04 -9.28 -9.26
CA LEU A 140 15.17 -10.12 -8.06
C LEU A 140 16.42 -11.01 -8.07
N GLY A 141 17.08 -11.17 -9.24
CA GLY A 141 18.29 -11.97 -9.40
C GLY A 141 19.59 -11.22 -9.13
N THR A 142 19.53 -9.90 -8.89
CA THR A 142 20.70 -9.04 -8.73
C THR A 142 20.52 -8.15 -7.50
N LEU A 143 21.58 -8.00 -6.70
CA LEU A 143 21.66 -7.02 -5.62
C LEU A 143 22.57 -5.88 -6.09
N VAL A 144 22.00 -4.67 -6.18
CA VAL A 144 22.68 -3.44 -6.64
C VAL A 144 22.92 -2.48 -5.49
#